data_AF-A0ABD6W8L3-F1
#
_entry.id   AF-A0ABD6W8L3-F1
#
_cell.length_a   1.000
_cell.length_b   1.000
_cell.length_c   1.000
_cell.angle_alpha   90.00
_cell.angle_beta   90.00
_cell.angle_gamma   90.00
#
_symmetry.space_group_name_H-M   'P 1'
#
loop_
_entity.id
_entity.type
_entity.pdbx_description
1 polymer ?
#
loop_
_entity_poly.entity_id
_entity_poly.type
_entity_poly.pdbx_seq_one_letter_code
_entity_poly.pdbx_strand_id
1 'polypeptide(L)' 'MTELLPIGGQMSKDTERAIEYARSIQEKMTKRLNGRRTVNRSASTGRFVSNAAAARNPTSSVTDRSGQTSVRKAG' A
#
# COMPACT_ATOMS: atom_id res chain seq x y z
N MET A 1 -2.69 -29.98 44.74
CA MET A 1 -1.95 -29.06 43.85
C MET A 1 -1.92 -29.69 42.47
N THR A 2 -2.79 -29.25 41.57
CA THR A 2 -2.77 -29.68 40.15
C THR A 2 -1.94 -28.68 39.37
N GLU A 3 -0.72 -29.05 39.01
CA GLU A 3 0.06 -28.28 38.04
C GLU A 3 -0.56 -28.47 36.65
N LEU A 4 -1.17 -27.40 36.14
CA LEU A 4 -1.51 -27.26 34.74
C LEU A 4 -0.22 -27.23 33.94
N LEU A 5 0.08 -28.32 33.23
CA LEU A 5 1.15 -28.31 32.23
C LEU A 5 0.85 -27.21 31.20
N PRO A 6 1.83 -26.38 30.83
CA PRO A 6 1.62 -25.40 29.76
C PRO A 6 1.30 -26.16 28.47
N ILE A 7 0.12 -25.90 27.91
CA ILE A 7 -0.27 -26.34 26.56
C ILE A 7 0.53 -25.50 25.56
N GLY A 8 1.84 -25.72 25.52
CA GLY A 8 2.78 -25.11 24.60
C GLY A 8 3.24 -26.18 23.63
N GLY A 9 2.37 -26.59 22.70
CA GLY A 9 2.80 -27.41 21.58
C GLY A 9 3.81 -26.59 20.77
N GLN A 10 5.10 -26.96 20.84
CA GLN A 10 6.16 -26.32 20.08
C GLN A 10 5.79 -26.38 18.59
N MET A 11 5.55 -25.22 17.99
CA MET A 11 5.17 -25.12 16.59
C MET A 11 6.37 -25.57 15.74
N SER A 12 6.15 -26.42 14.73
CA SER A 12 7.23 -26.82 13.83
C SER A 12 7.87 -25.59 13.20
N LYS A 13 9.21 -25.55 13.09
CA LYS A 13 9.95 -24.43 12.48
C LYS A 13 9.46 -24.09 11.07
N ASP A 14 8.92 -25.07 10.35
CA ASP A 14 8.35 -24.86 9.02
C ASP A 14 6.99 -24.13 9.09
N THR A 15 6.17 -24.46 10.09
CA THR A 15 4.93 -23.75 10.40
C THR A 15 5.21 -22.33 10.86
N GLU A 16 6.25 -22.12 11.69
CA GLU A 16 6.69 -20.79 12.11
C GLU A 16 7.13 -19.93 10.92
N ARG A 17 7.97 -20.47 10.03
CA ARG A 17 8.40 -19.78 8.80
C ARG A 17 7.23 -19.45 7.88
N ALA A 18 6.26 -20.36 7.75
CA ALA A 18 5.06 -20.11 6.94
C ALA A 18 4.20 -18.97 7.52
N ILE A 19 4.03 -18.93 8.85
CA ILE A 19 3.30 -17.87 9.55
C ILE A 19 4.03 -16.53 9.42
N GLU A 20 5.36 -16.51 9.60
CA GLU A 20 6.16 -15.31 9.40
C GLU A 20 6.09 -14.80 7.96
N TYR A 21 6.16 -15.70 6.98
CA TYR A 21 6.04 -15.34 5.58
C TYR A 21 4.68 -14.69 5.28
N ALA A 22 3.59 -15.28 5.78
CA ALA A 22 2.25 -14.72 5.66
C ALA A 22 2.13 -13.33 6.31
N ARG A 23 2.68 -13.16 7.53
CA ARG A 23 2.75 -11.85 8.21
C ARG A 23 3.56 -10.84 7.39
N SER A 24 4.67 -11.26 6.78
CA SER A 24 5.50 -10.41 5.92
C SER A 24 4.76 -9.94 4.67
N ILE A 25 3.88 -10.78 4.10
CA ILE A 25 3.03 -10.40 2.96
C ILE A 25 2.04 -9.33 3.40
N GLN A 26 1.37 -9.53 4.55
CA GLN A 26 0.43 -8.55 5.09
C GLN A 26 1.12 -7.22 5.35
N GLU A 27 2.29 -7.21 5.98
CA GLU A 27 3.05 -5.99 6.27
C GLU A 27 3.53 -5.29 5.00
N LYS A 28 4.04 -6.04 4.01
CA LYS A 28 4.43 -5.46 2.71
C LYS A 28 3.23 -4.85 2.00
N MET A 29 2.07 -5.51 2.06
CA MET A 29 0.85 -5.04 1.45
C MET A 29 0.34 -3.76 2.14
N THR A 30 0.29 -3.72 3.47
CA THR A 30 -0.13 -2.52 4.22
C THR A 30 0.83 -1.36 4.02
N LYS A 31 2.14 -1.61 3.99
CA LYS A 31 3.16 -0.58 3.68
C LYS A 31 2.96 0.01 2.29
N ARG A 32 2.72 -0.82 1.27
CA ARG A 32 2.43 -0.35 -0.09
C ARG A 32 1.14 0.46 -0.13
N LEU A 33 0.09 0.01 0.56
CA LEU A 33 -1.19 0.71 0.63
C LEU A 33 -1.05 2.09 1.28
N ASN A 34 -0.35 2.17 2.42
CA ASN A 34 -0.08 3.41 3.13
C ASN A 34 0.83 4.37 2.34
N GLY A 35 1.67 3.83 1.46
CA GLY A 35 2.52 4.62 0.56
C GLY A 35 1.83 5.15 -0.70
N ARG A 36 0.55 4.80 -0.96
CA ARG A 36 -0.17 5.29 -2.15
C ARG A 36 -0.50 6.77 -1.98
N ARG A 37 0.16 7.61 -2.78
CA ARG A 37 -0.17 9.03 -2.90
C ARG A 37 -1.30 9.24 -3.89
N THR A 38 -2.16 10.21 -3.58
CA THR A 38 -3.20 10.72 -4.49
C THR A 38 -2.59 11.82 -5.35
N VAL A 39 -2.81 11.75 -6.66
CA VAL A 39 -2.35 12.76 -7.64
C VAL A 39 -3.53 13.28 -8.42
N ASN A 40 -3.48 14.53 -8.88
CA ASN A 40 -4.51 15.11 -9.74
C ASN A 40 -3.96 15.26 -11.16
N ARG A 41 -4.79 15.05 -12.17
CA ARG A 41 -4.46 15.29 -13.59
C ARG A 41 -5.58 16.03 -14.30
N SER A 42 -5.23 16.85 -15.29
CA SER A 42 -6.20 17.47 -16.17
C SER A 42 -6.89 16.41 -17.04
N ALA A 43 -8.22 16.42 -17.09
CA ALA A 43 -9.02 15.53 -17.92
C ALA A 43 -8.79 15.78 -19.43
N SER A 44 -8.53 17.03 -19.81
CA SER A 44 -8.33 17.43 -21.20
C SER A 44 -6.92 17.13 -21.73
N THR A 45 -5.89 17.22 -20.88
CA THR A 45 -4.49 17.10 -21.33
C THR A 45 -3.74 15.91 -20.72
N GLY A 46 -4.30 15.24 -19.72
CA GLY A 46 -3.66 14.14 -18.99
C GLY A 46 -2.48 14.56 -18.10
N ARG A 47 -2.11 15.85 -18.10
CA ARG A 47 -0.97 16.38 -17.33
C ARG A 47 -1.28 16.39 -15.85
N PHE A 48 -0.30 16.07 -15.01
CA PHE A 48 -0.42 16.22 -13.56
C PHE A 48 -0.56 17.70 -13.18
N VAL A 49 -1.52 17.98 -12.29
CA VAL A 49 -1.84 19.33 -11.81
C VAL A 49 -1.80 19.36 -10.28
N SER A 50 -1.58 20.55 -9.73
CA SER A 50 -1.56 20.73 -8.27
C SER A 50 -2.96 20.62 -7.67
N ASN A 51 -3.04 20.38 -6.36
CA ASN A 51 -4.32 20.34 -5.64
C ASN A 51 -5.09 21.68 -5.76
N ALA A 52 -4.38 22.81 -5.76
CA ALA A 52 -5.00 24.12 -5.94
C ALA A 52 -5.60 24.29 -7.35
N ALA A 53 -4.95 23.78 -8.38
CA ALA A 53 -5.47 23.79 -9.74
C ALA A 53 -6.70 22.86 -9.89
N ALA A 54 -6.65 21.68 -9.26
CA ALA A 54 -7.78 20.76 -9.23
C ALA A 54 -9.00 21.35 -8.48
N ALA A 55 -8.77 22.11 -7.40
CA ALA A 55 -9.83 22.77 -6.65
C ALA A 55 -10.47 23.94 -7.43
N ARG A 56 -9.70 24.66 -8.25
CA ARG A 56 -10.21 25.74 -9.10
C ARG A 56 -11.03 25.22 -10.28
N ASN A 57 -10.66 24.07 -10.83
CA ASN A 57 -11.30 23.46 -12.00
C ASN A 57 -11.69 21.99 -11.72
N PRO A 58 -12.71 21.77 -10.87
CA PRO A 58 -13.08 20.42 -10.43
C PRO A 58 -13.72 19.58 -11.53
N THR A 59 -14.39 20.20 -12.51
CA THR A 59 -15.06 19.51 -13.62
C THR A 59 -14.09 18.96 -14.68
N SER A 60 -12.88 19.52 -14.76
CA SER A 60 -11.88 19.16 -15.77
C SER A 60 -10.62 18.55 -15.15
N SER A 61 -10.71 18.08 -13.91
CA SER A 61 -9.62 17.41 -13.20
C SER A 61 -10.04 16.00 -12.76
N VAL A 62 -9.13 15.04 -12.89
CA VAL A 62 -9.28 13.65 -12.45
C VAL A 62 -8.30 13.39 -11.32
N THR A 63 -8.82 12.86 -10.21
CA THR A 63 -8.00 12.42 -9.08
C THR A 63 -7.67 10.94 -9.24
N ASP A 64 -6.39 10.59 -9.31
CA ASP A 64 -5.92 9.21 -9.41
C ASP A 64 -5.19 8.79 -8.13
N ARG A 65 -5.44 7.54 -7.70
CA ARG A 65 -4.77 6.86 -6.57
C ARG A 65 -3.60 5.98 -7.05
N SER A 66 -3.02 6.31 -8.21
CA SER A 66 -1.85 5.66 -8.81
C SER A 66 -0.54 6.31 -8.34
N GLY A 67 -0.18 6.12 -7.07
CA GLY A 67 1.04 6.71 -6.50
C GLY A 67 2.38 6.20 -7.06
N GLN A 68 2.42 5.42 -8.16
CA GLN A 68 3.63 4.73 -8.63
C GLN A 68 3.90 4.72 -10.15
N THR A 69 3.08 5.34 -10.99
CA THR A 69 3.40 5.41 -12.44
C THR A 69 4.12 6.72 -12.78
N SER A 70 5.24 6.99 -12.14
CA SER A 70 6.23 7.90 -12.71
C SER A 70 7.09 7.08 -13.65
N VAL A 71 6.69 7.02 -14.93
CA VAL A 71 7.56 6.54 -16.00
C VAL A 71 8.81 7.41 -15.91
N ARG A 72 9.92 6.83 -15.45
CA ARG A 72 11.22 7.52 -15.50
C ARG A 72 11.41 7.93 -16.95
N LYS A 73 11.51 9.24 -17.21
CA LYS A 73 11.92 9.76 -18.51
C LYS A 73 13.29 9.15 -18.79
N ALA A 74 13.32 8.12 -19.62
CA ALA A 74 14.56 7.65 -20.23
C ALA A 74 15.02 8.81 -21.14
N GLY A 75 16.07 9.48 -20.70
CA GLY A 75 16.82 10.46 -21.46
C GLY A 75 18.27 10.04 -21.43
#